data_AF-A0A976JI71-F1
#
_entry.id   AF-A0A976JI71-F1
#
_cell.length_a   1.000
_cell.length_b   1.000
_cell.length_c   1.000
_cell.angle_alpha   90.00
_cell.angle_beta   90.00
_cell.angle_gamma   90.00
#
_symmetry.space_group_name_H-M   'P 1'
#
loop_
_entity.id
_entity.type
_entity.pdbx_description
1 polymer ?
#
loop_
_entity_poly.entity_id
_entity_poly.type
_entity_poly.pdbx_seq_one_letter_code
_entity_poly.pdbx_strand_id
1 'polypeptide(L)'
;MGLGRLLLKEKNRQTAELLFRTFLYSGLVTYLVVLYLGDLSLEIIKSTLPKLQAAYHHEDMAYYTLYLFMGVLGFDSLYLNMKDKHWLNYLALIASFAGLYFLIQTGHSGATLVYEYGAAV
;
A
#
# COMPACT_ATOMS: atom_id res chain seq x y z
N MET A 1 -2.74 -20.54 -37.52
CA MET A 1 -3.18 -20.27 -36.12
C MET A 1 -2.35 -19.14 -35.44
N GLY A 2 -1.80 -18.16 -36.17
CA GLY A 2 -0.72 -17.30 -35.65
C GLY A 2 -1.10 -15.89 -35.17
N LEU A 3 -1.79 -15.10 -35.99
CA LEU A 3 -1.91 -13.65 -35.75
C LEU A 3 -2.97 -13.27 -34.71
N GLY A 4 -4.15 -13.92 -34.74
CA GLY A 4 -5.27 -13.57 -33.85
C GLY A 4 -5.00 -13.83 -32.37
N ARG A 5 -4.25 -14.89 -32.02
CA ARG A 5 -3.86 -15.18 -30.63
C ARG A 5 -2.82 -14.19 -30.10
N LEU A 6 -1.93 -13.70 -30.95
CA LEU A 6 -0.93 -12.68 -30.58
C LEU A 6 -1.60 -11.35 -30.24
N LEU A 7 -2.54 -10.89 -31.08
CA LEU A 7 -3.29 -9.65 -30.84
C LEU A 7 -4.15 -9.70 -29.57
N LEU A 8 -4.80 -10.85 -29.30
CA LEU A 8 -5.56 -11.05 -28.06
C LEU A 8 -4.64 -11.03 -26.82
N LYS A 9 -3.44 -11.61 -26.91
CA LYS A 9 -2.46 -11.63 -25.81
C LYS A 9 -1.92 -10.25 -25.50
N GLU A 10 -1.60 -9.45 -26.51
CA GLU A 10 -1.14 -8.06 -26.31
C GLU A 10 -2.23 -7.16 -25.74
N LYS A 11 -3.46 -7.25 -26.26
CA LYS A 11 -4.61 -6.49 -25.72
C LYS A 11 -4.88 -6.83 -24.25
N ASN A 12 -4.84 -8.11 -23.89
CA ASN A 12 -5.02 -8.54 -22.50
C ASN A 12 -3.90 -8.03 -21.59
N ARG A 13 -2.65 -8.05 -22.07
CA ARG A 13 -1.51 -7.52 -21.32
C ARG A 13 -1.66 -6.03 -21.06
N GLN A 14 -1.99 -5.23 -22.06
CA GLN A 14 -2.21 -3.78 -21.91
C GLN A 14 -3.36 -3.48 -20.93
N THR A 15 -4.44 -4.25 -21.00
CA THR A 15 -5.58 -4.10 -20.09
C THR A 15 -5.17 -4.42 -18.63
N ALA A 16 -4.39 -5.47 -18.41
CA ALA A 16 -3.88 -5.83 -17.09
C ALA A 16 -2.93 -4.77 -16.51
N GLU A 17 -2.03 -4.23 -17.33
CA GLU A 17 -1.11 -3.15 -16.95
C GLU A 17 -1.89 -1.88 -16.53
N LEU A 18 -2.94 -1.52 -17.27
CA LEU A 18 -3.80 -0.38 -16.95
C LEU A 18 -4.60 -0.58 -15.65
N LEU A 19 -5.18 -1.77 -15.46
CA LEU A 19 -5.93 -2.10 -14.24
C LEU A 19 -5.02 -2.07 -13.01
N PHE A 20 -3.84 -2.70 -13.10
CA PHE A 20 -2.85 -2.70 -12.03
C PHE A 20 -2.50 -1.28 -11.59
N ARG A 21 -2.19 -0.40 -12.55
CA ARG A 21 -1.87 1.00 -12.26
C ARG A 21 -3.02 1.75 -11.63
N THR A 22 -4.23 1.56 -12.15
CA THR A 22 -5.43 2.18 -11.58
C THR A 22 -5.59 1.80 -10.11
N PHE A 23 -5.46 0.51 -9.77
CA PHE A 23 -5.54 0.04 -8.37
C PHE A 23 -4.39 0.55 -7.51
N LEU A 24 -3.17 0.59 -8.03
CA LEU A 24 -2.01 1.09 -7.29
C LEU A 24 -2.20 2.57 -6.93
N TYR A 25 -2.56 3.41 -7.90
CA TYR A 25 -2.75 4.85 -7.68
C TYR A 25 -3.97 5.12 -6.79
N SER A 26 -5.13 4.52 -7.08
CA SER A 26 -6.34 4.76 -6.28
C SER A 26 -6.21 4.20 -4.87
N GLY A 27 -5.57 3.04 -4.72
CA GLY A 27 -5.28 2.42 -3.42
C GLY A 27 -4.39 3.31 -2.57
N LEU A 28 -3.32 3.87 -3.14
CA LEU A 28 -2.42 4.77 -2.42
C LEU A 28 -3.10 6.10 -2.02
N VAL A 29 -3.88 6.70 -2.92
CA VAL A 29 -4.63 7.93 -2.61
C VAL A 29 -5.62 7.68 -1.48
N THR A 30 -6.37 6.57 -1.56
CA THR A 30 -7.31 6.19 -0.50
C THR A 30 -6.58 5.92 0.81
N TYR A 31 -5.42 5.25 0.76
CA TYR A 31 -4.60 4.97 1.94
C TYR A 31 -4.09 6.24 2.62
N LEU A 32 -3.68 7.26 1.85
CA LEU A 32 -3.29 8.56 2.39
C LEU A 32 -4.43 9.26 3.13
N VAL A 33 -5.65 9.20 2.58
CA VAL A 33 -6.84 9.75 3.26
C VAL A 33 -7.11 9.01 4.57
N VAL A 34 -7.01 7.67 4.56
CA VAL A 34 -7.19 6.85 5.76
C VAL A 34 -6.14 7.16 6.83
N LEU A 35 -4.86 7.29 6.44
CA LEU A 35 -3.78 7.68 7.36
C LEU A 35 -4.03 9.05 7.97
N TYR A 36 -4.38 10.05 7.15
CA TYR A 36 -4.68 11.39 7.63
C TYR A 36 -5.84 11.41 8.63
N LEU A 37 -6.91 10.66 8.37
CA LEU A 37 -8.02 10.52 9.30
C LEU A 37 -7.60 9.79 10.58
N GLY A 38 -6.76 8.76 10.45
CA GLY A 38 -6.20 8.02 11.58
C GLY A 38 -5.38 8.91 12.53
N ASP A 39 -4.54 9.79 11.99
CA ASP A 39 -3.74 10.73 12.78
C ASP A 39 -4.64 11.71 13.57
N LEU A 40 -5.68 12.24 12.92
CA LEU A 40 -6.67 13.10 13.58
C LEU A 40 -7.42 12.36 14.68
N SER A 41 -7.86 11.13 14.42
CA SER A 41 -8.52 10.28 15.42
C SER A 41 -7.58 10.02 16.61
N LEU A 42 -6.31 9.72 16.35
CA LEU A 42 -5.31 9.45 17.38
C LEU A 42 -5.09 10.67 18.29
N GLU A 43 -5.02 11.88 17.74
CA GLU A 43 -4.88 13.11 18.51
C GLU A 43 -6.03 13.31 19.50
N ILE A 44 -7.26 12.99 19.07
CA ILE A 44 -8.48 13.11 19.91
C ILE A 44 -8.44 12.12 21.08
N ILE A 45 -8.07 10.86 20.83
CA ILE A 45 -8.15 9.79 21.84
C ILE A 45 -6.88 9.62 22.67
N LYS A 46 -5.82 10.37 22.36
CA LYS A 46 -4.49 10.24 22.98
C LYS A 46 -4.53 10.33 24.51
N SER A 47 -5.38 11.21 25.03
CA SER A 47 -5.54 11.45 26.47
C SER A 47 -6.31 10.34 27.19
N THR A 48 -7.10 9.56 26.46
CA THR A 48 -7.97 8.50 26.99
C THR A 48 -7.38 7.11 26.85
N LEU A 49 -6.34 6.96 26.01
CA LEU A 49 -5.70 5.68 25.73
C LEU A 49 -4.85 5.20 26.92
N PRO A 50 -5.15 4.04 27.53
CA PRO A 50 -4.39 3.52 28.66
C PRO A 50 -2.97 3.09 28.28
N LYS A 51 -2.72 2.77 27.01
CA LYS A 51 -1.39 2.36 26.51
C LYS A 51 -1.04 3.01 25.18
N LEU A 52 -0.54 4.23 25.24
CA LEU A 52 -0.18 5.03 24.07
C LEU A 52 0.85 4.37 23.14
N GLN A 53 1.73 3.51 23.68
CA GLN A 53 2.74 2.80 22.90
C GLN A 53 2.13 1.88 21.82
N ALA A 54 0.97 1.27 22.08
CA ALA A 54 0.30 0.42 21.09
C ALA A 54 -0.20 1.23 19.89
N ALA A 55 -0.65 2.45 20.12
CA ALA A 55 -1.12 3.34 19.07
C ALA A 55 0.03 3.84 18.19
N TYR A 56 1.16 4.23 18.80
CA TYR A 56 2.38 4.57 18.04
C TYR A 56 2.89 3.40 17.21
N HIS A 57 2.82 2.17 17.74
CA HIS A 57 3.21 1.00 16.98
C HIS A 57 2.31 0.76 15.74
N HIS A 58 1.01 0.97 15.88
CA HIS A 58 0.08 0.91 14.75
C HIS A 58 0.39 1.98 13.70
N GLU A 59 0.63 3.21 14.15
CA GLU A 59 1.00 4.35 13.31
C GLU A 59 2.30 4.06 12.53
N ASP A 60 3.35 3.60 13.22
CA ASP A 60 4.63 3.22 12.59
C ASP A 60 4.43 2.19 11.47
N MET A 61 3.61 1.15 11.73
CA MET A 61 3.31 0.13 10.73
C MET A 61 2.58 0.70 9.52
N ALA A 62 1.63 1.61 9.76
CA ALA A 62 0.89 2.27 8.69
C ALA A 62 1.81 3.16 7.83
N TYR A 63 2.74 3.89 8.46
CA TYR A 63 3.73 4.67 7.75
C TYR A 63 4.73 3.81 6.97
N TYR A 64 5.16 2.65 7.50
CA TYR A 64 5.99 1.71 6.74
C TYR A 64 5.26 1.18 5.51
N THR A 65 3.98 0.84 5.64
CA THR A 65 3.12 0.48 4.50
C THR A 65 3.08 1.60 3.46
N LEU A 66 2.86 2.85 3.88
CA LEU A 66 2.85 4.00 2.98
C LEU A 66 4.18 4.13 2.23
N TYR A 67 5.31 4.14 2.93
CA TYR A 67 6.63 4.33 2.32
C TYR A 67 6.97 3.21 1.33
N LEU A 68 6.58 1.97 1.63
CA LEU A 68 6.78 0.85 0.70
C LEU A 68 5.96 1.01 -0.57
N PHE A 69 4.67 1.37 -0.48
CA PHE A 69 3.84 1.58 -1.67
C PHE A 69 4.23 2.85 -2.46
N MET A 70 4.68 3.90 -1.78
CA MET A 70 5.31 5.05 -2.43
C MET A 70 6.57 4.62 -3.20
N GLY A 71 7.38 3.73 -2.64
CA GLY A 71 8.54 3.14 -3.31
C GLY A 71 8.15 2.33 -4.55
N VAL A 72 7.10 1.49 -4.46
CA VAL A 72 6.56 0.74 -5.60
C VAL A 72 6.13 1.68 -6.73
N LEU A 73 5.43 2.77 -6.39
CA LEU A 73 5.01 3.79 -7.36
C LEU A 73 6.23 4.49 -7.98
N GLY A 74 7.24 4.82 -7.18
CA GLY A 74 8.51 5.36 -7.64
C GLY A 74 9.20 4.43 -8.64
N PHE A 75 9.24 3.12 -8.37
CA PHE A 75 9.82 2.14 -9.27
C PHE A 75 9.02 1.97 -10.57
N ASP A 76 7.67 1.95 -10.52
CA ASP A 76 6.84 1.91 -11.75
C ASP A 76 7.04 3.17 -12.61
N SER A 77 7.11 4.34 -11.98
CA SER A 77 7.39 5.61 -12.68
C SER A 77 8.79 5.64 -13.30
N LEU A 78 9.80 5.14 -12.60
CA LEU A 78 11.16 5.03 -13.14
C LEU A 78 11.24 4.02 -14.28
N TYR A 79 10.54 2.89 -14.17
CA TYR A 79 10.48 1.86 -15.22
C TYR A 79 9.89 2.42 -16.52
N LEU A 80 8.88 3.28 -16.44
CA LEU A 80 8.31 3.95 -17.62
C LEU A 80 9.31 4.84 -18.37
N ASN A 81 10.27 5.43 -17.66
CA ASN A 81 11.23 6.38 -18.22
C ASN A 81 12.56 5.73 -18.63
N MET A 82 12.85 4.50 -18.18
CA MET A 82 14.11 3.82 -18.43
C MET A 82 13.92 2.56 -19.29
N LYS A 83 14.44 2.57 -20.52
CA LYS A 83 14.47 1.36 -21.37
C LYS A 83 15.36 0.28 -20.71
N ASP A 84 14.85 -0.96 -20.67
CA ASP A 84 15.55 -2.21 -20.30
C ASP A 84 15.94 -2.45 -18.83
N LYS A 85 15.28 -1.80 -17.86
CA LYS A 85 15.55 -2.06 -16.43
C LYS A 85 14.53 -3.02 -15.80
N HIS A 86 14.47 -4.25 -16.29
CA HIS A 86 13.60 -5.31 -15.72
C HIS A 86 13.85 -5.58 -14.23
N TRP A 87 15.05 -5.28 -13.72
CA TRP A 87 15.35 -5.37 -12.28
C TRP A 87 14.49 -4.44 -11.41
N LEU A 88 14.02 -3.30 -11.94
CA LEU A 88 13.10 -2.41 -11.22
C LEU A 88 11.75 -3.08 -10.96
N ASN A 89 11.28 -3.94 -11.87
CA ASN A 89 10.05 -4.70 -11.67
C ASN A 89 10.20 -5.73 -10.56
N TYR A 90 11.37 -6.38 -10.46
CA TYR A 90 11.64 -7.31 -9.35
C TYR A 90 11.71 -6.58 -8.02
N LEU A 91 12.32 -5.38 -7.96
CA LEU A 91 12.30 -4.56 -6.76
C LEU A 91 10.91 -4.07 -6.39
N ALA A 92 10.12 -3.60 -7.36
CA ALA A 92 8.73 -3.22 -7.15
C ALA A 92 7.90 -4.40 -6.63
N LEU A 93 8.14 -5.61 -7.14
CA LEU A 93 7.48 -6.83 -6.67
C LEU A 93 7.85 -7.14 -5.22
N ILE A 94 9.14 -7.13 -4.87
CA ILE A 94 9.61 -7.36 -3.49
C ILE A 94 9.04 -6.30 -2.54
N ALA A 95 9.10 -5.02 -2.92
CA ALA A 95 8.54 -3.93 -2.15
C ALA A 95 7.01 -4.06 -1.99
N SER A 96 6.30 -4.57 -3.00
CA SER A 96 4.86 -4.84 -2.89
C SER A 96 4.54 -5.95 -1.89
N PHE A 97 5.31 -7.04 -1.88
CA PHE A 97 5.15 -8.10 -0.88
C PHE A 97 5.45 -7.60 0.54
N ALA A 98 6.51 -6.81 0.70
CA ALA A 98 6.82 -6.17 1.97
C ALA A 98 5.69 -5.22 2.40
N GLY A 99 5.19 -4.38 1.48
CA GLY A 99 4.08 -3.46 1.73
C GLY A 99 2.80 -4.19 2.16
N LEU A 100 2.49 -5.32 1.52
CA LEU A 100 1.38 -6.18 1.90
C LEU A 100 1.55 -6.78 3.31
N TYR A 101 2.76 -7.22 3.65
CA TYR A 101 3.07 -7.70 5.01
C TYR A 101 2.80 -6.62 6.07
N PHE A 102 3.33 -5.40 5.87
CA PHE A 102 3.09 -4.29 6.80
C PHE A 102 1.62 -3.86 6.82
N LEU A 103 0.91 -3.94 5.69
CA LEU A 103 -0.51 -3.64 5.64
C LEU A 103 -1.32 -4.62 6.51
N ILE A 104 -0.99 -5.92 6.47
CA ILE A 104 -1.59 -6.94 7.33
C ILE A 104 -1.26 -6.65 8.80
N GLN A 105 -0.01 -6.31 9.12
CA GLN A 105 0.40 -5.95 10.49
C GLN A 105 -0.34 -4.71 11.00
N THR A 106 -0.52 -3.70 10.15
CA THR A 106 -1.31 -2.50 10.44
C THR A 106 -2.76 -2.86 10.74
N GLY A 107 -3.37 -3.74 9.95
CA GLY A 107 -4.73 -4.23 10.22
C GLY A 107 -4.83 -5.00 11.53
N HIS A 108 -3.83 -5.82 11.87
CA HIS A 108 -3.80 -6.57 13.12
C HIS A 108 -3.65 -5.65 14.33
N SER A 109 -2.70 -4.70 14.30
CA SER A 109 -2.50 -3.74 15.38
C SER A 109 -3.70 -2.79 15.54
N GLY A 110 -4.38 -2.44 14.45
CA GLY A 110 -5.63 -1.70 14.49
C GLY A 110 -6.73 -2.48 15.19
N ALA A 111 -6.90 -3.76 14.88
CA ALA A 111 -7.84 -4.62 15.59
C ALA A 111 -7.50 -4.72 17.09
N THR A 112 -6.22 -4.85 17.44
CA THR A 112 -5.78 -4.83 18.85
C THR A 112 -6.15 -3.51 19.54
N LEU A 113 -6.00 -2.36 18.89
CA LEU A 113 -6.42 -1.05 19.43
C LEU A 113 -7.91 -1.02 19.74
N VAL A 114 -8.75 -1.50 18.82
CA VAL A 114 -10.20 -1.53 19.01
C VAL A 114 -10.61 -2.50 20.11
N TYR A 115 -10.15 -3.75 20.04
CA TYR A 115 -10.64 -4.83 20.89
C TYR A 115 -10.03 -4.85 22.29
N GLU A 116 -8.75 -4.51 22.44
CA GLU A 116 -8.07 -4.57 23.75
C GLU A 116 -8.09 -3.22 24.47
N TYR A 117 -7.95 -2.12 23.73
CA TYR A 117 -7.80 -0.79 24.33
C TYR A 117 -9.05 0.08 24.20
N GLY A 118 -10.12 -0.44 23.56
CA GLY A 118 -11.37 0.29 23.36
C GLY A 118 -11.23 1.54 22.50
N ALA A 119 -10.13 1.66 21.77
CA ALA A 119 -9.88 2.78 20.88
C ALA A 119 -10.61 2.53 19.57
N ALA A 120 -11.75 3.17 19.38
CA ALA A 120 -12.33 3.32 18.06
C ALA A 120 -11.50 4.36 17.31
N VAL A 121 -10.45 3.89 16.62
CA VAL A 121 -9.65 4.64 15.64
C VAL A 121 -10.22 4.48 14.25
#